data_AF-A0A5D0XR29-F1
#
_entry.id   AF-A0A5D0XR29-F1
#
_cell.length_a   1.000
_cell.length_b   1.000
_cell.length_c   1.000
_cell.angle_alpha   90.00
_cell.angle_beta   90.00
_cell.angle_gamma   90.00
#
_symmetry.space_group_name_H-M   'P 1'
#
loop_
_entity.id
_entity.type
_entity.pdbx_description
1 polymer ?
#
loop_
_entity_poly.entity_id
_entity_poly.type
_entity_poly.pdbx_seq_one_letter_code
_entity_poly.pdbx_strand_id
1 'polypeptide(L)'
;MTGRGWVEDEHVDPAPGPGHSASVGPWLLRLAAGFVLVLILLTLGVGGGSPDGHRIVSSAAEQAQLDTEGRFRALAEQVRAATGSDSALSARLAPLAADLDVQADAVALPRRPGGGTGSTSAVPPTTAAATPGSAADLLPALRESALRSLRDAVTADPGPSRVLAAAGANQWRHAALLGEALDVEPGLPPPDAVVTAGETPAGPAEGQADACAGAPLGPEADRVALQSARSAEDQAAYGYEVAAGLLDDPAPALSRARLHAHLADAATARLAELCVSAPTAPPAYTIDAAFRADPAAALRVVEQDQAELYAGLLSTVGSGGRAWIVSSFNAAAQRSLADGTPLGALPGLSTDAP
;
A
#
# COMPACT_ATOMS: atom_id res chain seq x y z
N MET A 1 -33.16 38.06 34.50
CA MET A 1 -34.56 37.69 34.20
C MET A 1 -34.54 36.62 33.11
N THR A 2 -35.07 35.44 33.46
CA THR A 2 -35.57 34.33 32.62
C THR A 2 -34.62 33.71 31.58
N GLY A 3 -34.17 32.45 31.62
CA GLY A 3 -34.69 31.25 32.28
C GLY A 3 -35.10 30.24 31.20
N ARG A 4 -34.33 29.16 31.01
CA ARG A 4 -34.73 28.03 30.16
C ARG A 4 -34.24 26.73 30.81
N GLY A 5 -35.20 26.01 31.39
CA GLY A 5 -34.99 24.76 32.12
C GLY A 5 -34.82 23.58 31.19
N TRP A 6 -34.05 22.61 31.67
CA TRP A 6 -33.93 21.27 31.12
C TRP A 6 -35.01 20.40 31.77
N VAL A 7 -35.75 19.66 30.94
CA VAL A 7 -36.76 18.68 31.36
C VAL A 7 -36.04 17.35 31.58
N GLU A 8 -36.17 16.81 32.79
CA GLU A 8 -35.79 15.46 33.16
C GLU A 8 -36.86 14.48 32.66
N ASP A 9 -36.48 13.54 31.78
CA ASP A 9 -37.33 12.42 31.39
C ASP A 9 -37.24 11.32 32.46
N GLU A 10 -38.36 11.09 33.14
CA GLU A 10 -38.57 10.03 34.12
C GLU A 10 -38.47 8.63 33.48
N HIS A 11 -37.62 7.80 34.08
CA HIS A 11 -37.53 6.37 33.83
C HIS A 11 -38.71 5.67 34.52
N VAL A 12 -39.65 5.12 33.75
CA VAL A 12 -40.78 4.33 34.26
C VAL A 12 -40.46 2.84 34.13
N ASP A 13 -40.28 2.16 35.26
CA ASP A 13 -40.14 0.70 35.36
C ASP A 13 -41.50 0.00 35.10
N PRO A 14 -41.56 -0.98 34.18
CA PRO A 14 -42.74 -1.81 34.02
C PRO A 14 -42.76 -3.02 34.99
N ALA A 15 -43.95 -3.26 35.55
CA ALA A 15 -44.26 -4.32 36.51
C ALA A 15 -44.12 -5.76 35.95
N PRO A 16 -43.86 -6.77 36.81
CA PRO A 16 -43.73 -8.17 36.40
C PRO A 16 -45.09 -8.83 36.12
N GLY A 17 -45.25 -9.38 34.91
CA GLY A 17 -46.41 -10.17 34.48
C GLY A 17 -46.31 -11.67 34.81
N PRO A 18 -47.44 -12.40 34.82
CA PRO A 18 -47.54 -13.77 35.32
C PRO A 18 -46.97 -14.83 34.36
N GLY A 19 -46.35 -15.85 34.97
CA GLY A 19 -45.64 -16.94 34.32
C GLY A 19 -46.52 -17.81 33.42
N HIS A 20 -46.04 -17.99 32.19
CA HIS A 20 -46.57 -18.96 31.24
C HIS A 20 -45.69 -20.22 31.29
N SER A 21 -46.23 -21.29 31.86
CA SER A 21 -45.64 -22.64 31.79
C SER A 21 -45.79 -23.18 30.37
N ALA A 22 -44.76 -22.99 29.54
CA ALA A 22 -44.71 -23.54 28.19
C ALA A 22 -44.18 -24.99 28.20
N SER A 23 -44.90 -25.88 27.52
CA SER A 23 -44.57 -27.29 27.36
C SER A 23 -43.35 -27.49 26.44
N VAL A 24 -42.31 -28.14 26.97
CA VAL A 24 -40.97 -28.28 26.34
C VAL A 24 -40.87 -29.49 25.37
N GLY A 25 -41.98 -30.18 25.08
CA GLY A 25 -41.98 -31.47 24.38
C GLY A 25 -41.58 -31.46 22.88
N PRO A 26 -42.14 -30.59 22.02
CA PRO A 26 -41.98 -30.74 20.57
C PRO A 26 -40.76 -30.02 19.96
N TRP A 27 -40.05 -29.19 20.74
CA TRP A 27 -38.90 -28.40 20.23
C TRP A 27 -37.62 -29.22 20.10
N LEU A 28 -37.37 -30.13 21.05
CA LEU A 28 -36.17 -30.99 21.04
C LEU A 28 -36.17 -32.00 19.88
N LEU A 29 -37.34 -32.50 19.45
CA LEU A 29 -37.43 -33.41 18.31
C LEU A 29 -37.06 -32.73 16.98
N ARG A 30 -37.36 -31.44 16.83
CA ARG A 30 -37.04 -30.65 15.63
C ARG A 30 -35.55 -30.34 15.53
N LEU A 31 -34.89 -30.09 16.65
CA LEU A 31 -33.42 -29.90 16.69
C LEU A 31 -32.67 -31.20 16.38
N ALA A 32 -33.13 -32.33 16.92
CA ALA A 32 -32.51 -33.63 16.63
C ALA A 32 -32.63 -34.01 15.14
N ALA A 33 -33.79 -33.78 14.51
CA ALA A 33 -33.99 -34.04 13.09
C ALA A 33 -33.11 -33.14 12.20
N GLY A 34 -32.96 -31.86 12.56
CA GLY A 34 -32.06 -30.93 11.85
C GLY A 34 -30.59 -31.35 11.95
N PHE A 35 -30.15 -31.76 13.14
CA PHE A 35 -28.78 -32.22 13.37
C PHE A 35 -28.46 -33.50 12.60
N VAL A 36 -29.39 -34.45 12.54
CA VAL A 36 -29.24 -35.68 11.74
C VAL A 36 -29.19 -35.38 10.24
N LEU A 37 -29.99 -34.43 9.74
CA LEU A 37 -29.94 -34.02 8.33
C LEU A 37 -28.59 -33.37 7.98
N VAL A 38 -28.06 -32.52 8.86
CA VAL A 38 -26.72 -31.91 8.71
C VAL A 38 -25.63 -32.99 8.73
N LEU A 39 -25.72 -33.99 9.61
CA LEU A 39 -24.81 -35.14 9.63
C LEU A 39 -24.91 -36.00 8.37
N ILE A 40 -26.11 -36.22 7.83
CA ILE A 40 -26.31 -36.96 6.58
C ILE A 40 -25.72 -36.19 5.38
N LEU A 41 -25.89 -34.88 5.33
CA LEU A 41 -25.28 -34.03 4.30
C LEU A 41 -23.74 -33.97 4.43
N LEU A 42 -23.22 -33.97 5.66
CA LEU A 42 -21.78 -34.05 5.92
C LEU A 42 -21.18 -35.42 5.56
N THR A 43 -21.94 -36.51 5.71
CA THR A 43 -21.44 -37.87 5.43
C THR A 43 -21.53 -38.26 3.96
N LEU A 44 -22.51 -37.74 3.20
CA LEU A 44 -22.64 -38.00 1.76
C LEU A 44 -21.66 -37.19 0.89
N GLY A 45 -21.00 -36.15 1.44
CA GLY A 45 -20.00 -35.35 0.72
C GLY A 45 -18.57 -35.92 0.71
N VAL A 46 -18.31 -37.06 1.38
CA VAL A 46 -16.94 -37.57 1.63
C VAL A 46 -16.58 -38.83 0.83
N GLY A 47 -17.46 -39.31 -0.05
CA GLY A 47 -17.26 -40.57 -0.81
C GLY A 47 -16.78 -40.38 -2.25
N GLY A 48 -15.48 -40.16 -2.46
CA GLY A 48 -14.90 -40.09 -3.82
C GLY A 48 -13.39 -39.83 -3.85
N GLY A 49 -12.64 -40.45 -2.95
CA GLY A 49 -11.18 -40.34 -2.91
C GLY A 49 -10.51 -41.09 -4.05
N SER A 50 -10.08 -40.37 -5.08
CA SER A 50 -8.90 -40.80 -5.86
C SER A 50 -7.67 -40.72 -4.94
N PRO A 51 -6.74 -41.69 -5.01
CA PRO A 51 -5.57 -41.71 -4.14
C PRO A 51 -4.65 -40.51 -4.39
N ASP A 52 -4.53 -39.69 -3.35
CA ASP A 52 -3.35 -38.93 -2.93
C ASP A 52 -2.47 -38.27 -4.01
N GLY A 53 -3.08 -37.36 -4.77
CA GLY A 53 -2.35 -36.16 -5.18
C GLY A 53 -2.35 -35.19 -4.01
N HIS A 54 -1.27 -35.11 -3.23
CA HIS A 54 -1.07 -34.04 -2.25
C HIS A 54 -1.21 -32.68 -2.96
N ARG A 55 -2.41 -32.10 -2.96
CA ARG A 55 -2.59 -30.69 -3.34
C ARG A 55 -1.85 -29.89 -2.29
N ILE A 56 -0.69 -29.37 -2.67
CA ILE A 56 -0.03 -28.31 -1.92
C ILE A 56 -1.03 -27.15 -1.95
N VAL A 57 -1.71 -26.94 -0.83
CA VAL A 57 -2.59 -25.78 -0.67
C VAL A 57 -1.67 -24.59 -0.55
N SER A 58 -1.61 -23.78 -1.61
CA SER A 58 -0.90 -22.51 -1.57
C SER A 58 -1.45 -21.68 -0.42
N SER A 59 -0.57 -21.05 0.34
CA SER A 59 -0.96 -20.05 1.32
C SER A 59 -1.71 -18.88 0.64
N ALA A 60 -2.49 -18.13 1.41
CA ALA A 60 -3.19 -16.96 0.87
C ALA A 60 -2.21 -15.93 0.24
N ALA A 61 -1.01 -15.81 0.81
CA ALA A 61 0.05 -14.94 0.28
C ALA A 61 0.58 -15.44 -1.07
N GLU A 62 0.87 -16.74 -1.18
CA GLU A 62 1.29 -17.36 -2.46
C GLU A 62 0.21 -17.22 -3.54
N GLN A 63 -1.06 -17.41 -3.18
CA GLN A 63 -2.16 -17.19 -4.12
C GLN A 63 -2.23 -15.72 -4.57
N ALA A 64 -2.10 -14.76 -3.66
CA ALA A 64 -2.08 -13.34 -4.01
C ALA A 64 -0.91 -12.96 -4.93
N GLN A 65 0.26 -13.59 -4.75
CA GLN A 65 1.40 -13.40 -5.64
C GLN A 65 1.12 -13.98 -7.04
N LEU A 66 0.59 -15.20 -7.14
CA LEU A 66 0.22 -15.82 -8.42
C LEU A 66 -0.88 -15.03 -9.15
N ASP A 67 -1.90 -14.55 -8.45
CA ASP A 67 -2.95 -13.71 -9.01
C ASP A 67 -2.37 -12.37 -9.51
N THR A 68 -1.39 -11.82 -8.78
CA THR A 68 -0.70 -10.59 -9.17
C THR A 68 0.19 -10.79 -10.40
N GLU A 69 0.96 -11.87 -10.44
CA GLU A 69 1.77 -12.27 -11.59
C GLU A 69 0.89 -12.41 -12.84
N GLY A 70 -0.21 -13.16 -12.75
CA GLY A 70 -1.15 -13.36 -13.85
C GLY A 70 -1.76 -12.05 -14.34
N ARG A 71 -2.15 -11.15 -13.42
CA ARG A 71 -2.66 -9.81 -13.74
C ARG A 71 -1.64 -8.95 -14.46
N PHE A 72 -0.37 -8.94 -14.03
CA PHE A 72 0.68 -8.14 -14.67
C PHE A 72 0.96 -8.63 -16.09
N ARG A 73 1.02 -9.95 -16.31
CA ARG A 73 1.16 -10.52 -17.66
C ARG A 73 -0.02 -10.19 -18.56
N ALA A 74 -1.25 -10.35 -18.05
CA ALA A 74 -2.45 -10.03 -18.81
C ALA A 74 -2.49 -8.54 -19.19
N LEU A 75 -2.03 -7.64 -18.31
CA LEU A 75 -1.94 -6.22 -18.61
C LEU A 75 -0.83 -5.92 -19.63
N ALA A 76 0.32 -6.59 -19.54
CA ALA A 76 1.38 -6.46 -20.54
C ALA A 76 0.91 -6.90 -21.93
N GLU A 77 0.14 -7.98 -22.01
CA GLU A 77 -0.50 -8.44 -23.26
C GLU A 77 -1.50 -7.41 -23.81
N GLN A 78 -2.35 -6.82 -22.94
CA GLN A 78 -3.26 -5.76 -23.34
C GLN A 78 -2.52 -4.52 -23.86
N VAL A 79 -1.43 -4.11 -23.20
CA VAL A 79 -0.59 -2.98 -23.63
C VAL A 79 0.00 -3.25 -25.01
N ARG A 80 0.51 -4.47 -25.26
CA ARG A 80 1.01 -4.86 -26.59
C ARG A 80 -0.10 -4.95 -27.64
N ALA A 81 -1.31 -5.34 -27.26
CA ALA A 81 -2.44 -5.39 -28.18
C ALA A 81 -2.99 -4.00 -28.52
N ALA A 82 -2.84 -3.03 -27.61
CA ALA A 82 -3.27 -1.64 -27.77
C ALA A 82 -2.33 -0.80 -28.67
N THR A 83 -1.17 -1.33 -29.08
CA THR A 83 -0.29 -0.65 -30.04
C THR A 83 -0.97 -0.65 -31.42
N GLY A 84 -1.76 0.41 -31.67
CA GLY A 84 -2.44 0.64 -32.94
C GLY A 84 -1.51 1.22 -34.01
N SER A 85 -2.09 1.91 -35.00
CA SER A 85 -1.33 2.56 -36.08
C SER A 85 -0.57 3.83 -35.65
N ASP A 86 -0.78 4.32 -34.43
CA ASP A 86 -0.07 5.47 -33.87
C ASP A 86 1.32 5.06 -33.37
N SER A 87 2.34 5.46 -34.12
CA SER A 87 3.74 5.15 -33.80
C SER A 87 4.25 5.88 -32.56
N ALA A 88 3.75 7.09 -32.27
CA ALA A 88 4.17 7.87 -31.11
C ALA A 88 3.62 7.25 -29.81
N LEU A 89 2.34 6.86 -29.82
CA LEU A 89 1.74 6.14 -28.69
C LEU A 89 2.37 4.77 -28.50
N SER A 90 2.64 4.04 -29.59
CA SER A 90 3.31 2.73 -29.53
C SER A 90 4.70 2.83 -28.89
N ALA A 91 5.48 3.88 -29.20
CA ALA A 91 6.78 4.12 -28.57
C ALA A 91 6.69 4.38 -27.06
N ARG A 92 5.57 4.94 -26.57
CA ARG A 92 5.31 5.16 -25.14
C ARG A 92 4.80 3.90 -24.42
N LEU A 93 4.03 3.06 -25.11
CA LEU A 93 3.47 1.82 -24.55
C LEU A 93 4.49 0.68 -24.45
N ALA A 94 5.51 0.65 -25.31
CA ALA A 94 6.51 -0.42 -25.30
C ALA A 94 7.31 -0.52 -23.97
N PRO A 95 7.82 0.58 -23.38
CA PRO A 95 8.43 0.55 -22.05
C PRO A 95 7.47 0.06 -20.95
N LEU A 96 6.19 0.44 -21.02
CA LEU A 96 5.18 -0.03 -20.06
C LEU A 96 5.00 -1.55 -20.12
N ALA A 97 4.90 -2.13 -21.32
CA ALA A 97 4.79 -3.59 -21.44
C ALA A 97 6.03 -4.31 -20.87
N ALA A 98 7.23 -3.78 -21.13
CA ALA A 98 8.47 -4.32 -20.60
C ALA A 98 8.56 -4.21 -19.08
N ASP A 99 8.18 -3.07 -18.50
CA ASP A 99 8.15 -2.86 -17.06
C ASP A 99 7.14 -3.81 -16.38
N LEU A 100 5.98 -4.05 -16.99
CA LEU A 100 5.00 -5.03 -16.48
C LEU A 100 5.52 -6.48 -16.53
N ASP A 101 6.31 -6.85 -17.53
CA ASP A 101 6.97 -8.17 -17.56
C ASP A 101 7.97 -8.31 -16.42
N VAL A 102 8.83 -7.29 -16.21
CA VAL A 102 9.80 -7.28 -15.10
C VAL A 102 9.08 -7.38 -13.76
N GLN A 103 7.96 -6.67 -13.60
CA GLN A 103 7.13 -6.77 -12.40
C GLN A 103 6.53 -8.16 -12.22
N ALA A 104 6.01 -8.76 -13.30
CA ALA A 104 5.44 -10.11 -13.27
C ALA A 104 6.50 -11.13 -12.83
N ASP A 105 7.72 -11.04 -13.36
CA ASP A 105 8.82 -11.92 -13.00
C ASP A 105 9.30 -11.69 -11.55
N ALA A 106 9.27 -10.44 -11.06
CA ALA A 106 9.65 -10.12 -9.69
C ALA A 106 8.66 -10.62 -8.63
N VAL A 107 7.35 -10.69 -8.94
CA VAL A 107 6.35 -11.26 -8.04
C VAL A 107 6.21 -12.78 -8.16
N ALA A 108 6.79 -13.39 -9.20
CA ALA A 108 6.68 -14.81 -9.46
C ALA A 108 7.30 -15.64 -8.32
N LEU A 109 6.60 -16.70 -7.91
CA LEU A 109 7.11 -17.62 -6.90
C LEU A 109 8.36 -18.35 -7.43
N PRO A 110 9.38 -18.61 -6.58
CA PRO A 110 10.56 -19.37 -6.98
C PRO A 110 10.17 -20.71 -7.61
N ARG A 111 10.51 -20.91 -8.89
CA ARG A 111 10.32 -22.20 -9.56
C ARG A 111 11.23 -23.21 -8.87
N ARG A 112 10.65 -24.21 -8.21
CA ARG A 112 11.44 -25.27 -7.56
C ARG A 112 12.35 -25.94 -8.61
N PRO A 113 13.68 -25.89 -8.46
CA PRO A 113 14.59 -26.60 -9.35
C PRO A 113 14.45 -28.11 -9.08
N GLY A 114 13.68 -28.82 -9.91
CA GLY A 114 13.52 -30.27 -9.77
C GLY A 114 12.25 -30.90 -10.35
N GLY A 115 11.27 -30.13 -10.81
CA GLY A 115 10.07 -30.66 -11.47
C GLY A 115 10.29 -30.84 -12.97
N GLY A 116 10.92 -31.95 -13.38
CA GLY A 116 11.04 -32.34 -14.78
C GLY A 116 9.67 -32.36 -15.49
N THR A 117 9.68 -31.88 -16.73
CA THR A 117 8.72 -32.14 -17.81
C THR A 117 7.49 -32.98 -17.45
N GLY A 118 6.32 -32.35 -17.31
CA GLY A 118 5.05 -33.09 -17.39
C GLY A 118 4.01 -32.75 -16.34
N SER A 119 3.56 -31.48 -16.29
CA SER A 119 2.16 -31.21 -15.95
C SER A 119 1.81 -29.84 -16.52
N THR A 120 1.29 -29.87 -17.74
CA THR A 120 0.38 -28.84 -18.23
C THR A 120 -0.80 -28.80 -17.26
N SER A 121 -0.70 -27.97 -16.21
CA SER A 121 -1.86 -27.52 -15.47
C SER A 121 -2.79 -26.94 -16.50
N ALA A 122 -3.95 -27.59 -16.66
CA ALA A 122 -4.97 -27.17 -17.60
C ALA A 122 -5.29 -25.71 -17.32
N VAL A 123 -4.93 -24.85 -18.28
CA VAL A 123 -5.39 -23.47 -18.36
C VAL A 123 -6.92 -23.54 -18.26
N PRO A 124 -7.57 -22.95 -17.25
CA PRO A 124 -9.02 -22.85 -17.24
C PRO A 124 -9.44 -22.17 -18.55
N PRO A 125 -10.59 -22.56 -19.14
CA PRO A 125 -10.95 -22.17 -20.50
C PRO A 125 -10.77 -20.67 -20.66
N THR A 126 -9.92 -20.31 -21.63
CA THR A 126 -9.77 -18.99 -22.21
C THR A 126 -11.14 -18.33 -22.25
N THR A 127 -11.37 -17.41 -21.31
CA THR A 127 -12.38 -16.37 -21.50
C THR A 127 -12.07 -15.75 -22.85
N ALA A 128 -13.06 -15.76 -23.73
CA ALA A 128 -12.98 -15.35 -25.13
C ALA A 128 -11.98 -14.21 -25.29
N ALA A 129 -11.00 -14.39 -26.20
CA ALA A 129 -9.95 -13.42 -26.49
C ALA A 129 -10.54 -12.01 -26.44
N ALA A 130 -10.24 -11.29 -25.36
CA ALA A 130 -10.74 -9.95 -25.16
C ALA A 130 -10.29 -9.16 -26.40
N THR A 131 -11.24 -8.53 -27.07
CA THR A 131 -10.94 -7.65 -28.20
C THR A 131 -9.85 -6.68 -27.76
N PRO A 132 -8.83 -6.38 -28.58
CA PRO A 132 -7.78 -5.46 -28.20
C PRO A 132 -8.39 -4.18 -27.62
N GLY A 133 -8.14 -3.94 -26.34
CA GLY A 133 -8.58 -2.71 -25.68
C GLY A 133 -7.89 -1.52 -26.35
N SER A 134 -8.60 -0.41 -26.45
CA SER A 134 -7.96 0.85 -26.84
C SER A 134 -7.00 1.31 -25.75
N ALA A 135 -6.06 2.21 -26.07
CA ALA A 135 -5.20 2.80 -25.05
C ALA A 135 -5.98 3.54 -23.95
N ALA A 136 -7.17 4.06 -24.26
CA ALA A 136 -8.06 4.66 -23.26
C ALA A 136 -8.58 3.64 -22.25
N ASP A 137 -8.76 2.38 -22.64
CA ASP A 137 -9.19 1.29 -21.76
C ASP A 137 -8.07 0.83 -20.80
N LEU A 138 -6.80 1.08 -21.15
CA LEU A 138 -5.65 0.72 -20.31
C LEU A 138 -5.52 1.62 -19.07
N LEU A 139 -5.90 2.89 -19.17
CA LEU A 139 -5.77 3.85 -18.08
C LEU A 139 -6.53 3.42 -16.79
N PRO A 140 -7.84 3.10 -16.84
CA PRO A 140 -8.55 2.60 -15.66
C PRO A 140 -7.99 1.25 -15.17
N ALA A 141 -7.52 0.38 -16.06
CA ALA A 141 -6.93 -0.91 -15.70
C ALA A 141 -5.60 -0.74 -14.94
N LEU A 142 -4.72 0.16 -15.38
CA LEU A 142 -3.46 0.50 -14.70
C LEU A 142 -3.74 1.11 -13.33
N ARG A 143 -4.68 2.05 -13.23
CA ARG A 143 -5.08 2.66 -11.96
C ARG A 143 -5.60 1.62 -10.98
N GLU A 144 -6.53 0.77 -11.42
CA GLU A 144 -7.10 -0.27 -10.56
C GLU A 144 -6.01 -1.26 -10.12
N SER A 145 -5.14 -1.66 -11.04
CA SER A 145 -4.02 -2.55 -10.74
C SER A 145 -3.09 -1.94 -9.69
N ALA A 146 -2.71 -0.66 -9.86
CA ALA A 146 -1.86 0.07 -8.92
C ALA A 146 -2.47 0.14 -7.53
N LEU A 147 -3.73 0.57 -7.41
CA LEU A 147 -4.43 0.67 -6.11
C LEU A 147 -4.63 -0.69 -5.45
N ARG A 148 -4.82 -1.75 -6.23
CA ARG A 148 -4.93 -3.11 -5.69
C ARG A 148 -3.56 -3.60 -5.22
N SER A 149 -2.48 -3.43 -6.00
CA SER A 149 -1.12 -3.80 -5.59
C SER A 149 -0.65 -3.06 -4.33
N LEU A 150 -0.98 -1.77 -4.19
CA LEU A 150 -0.69 -1.01 -2.97
C LEU A 150 -1.47 -1.56 -1.76
N ARG A 151 -2.75 -1.92 -1.92
CA ARG A 151 -3.53 -2.57 -0.85
C ARG A 151 -2.99 -3.95 -0.49
N ASP A 152 -2.65 -4.76 -1.48
CA ASP A 152 -2.07 -6.10 -1.28
C ASP A 152 -0.74 -5.99 -0.52
N ALA A 153 0.07 -4.96 -0.81
CA ALA A 153 1.32 -4.68 -0.11
C ALA A 153 1.14 -4.42 1.39
N VAL A 154 0.00 -3.87 1.82
CA VAL A 154 -0.30 -3.61 3.25
C VAL A 154 -0.45 -4.90 4.05
N THR A 155 -0.95 -5.98 3.43
CA THR A 155 -1.24 -7.25 4.11
C THR A 155 -0.24 -8.36 3.84
N ALA A 156 0.62 -8.19 2.85
CA ALA A 156 1.62 -9.20 2.47
C ALA A 156 2.70 -9.38 3.55
N ASP A 157 3.60 -10.36 3.40
CA ASP A 157 4.83 -10.47 4.20
C ASP A 157 5.86 -9.39 3.79
N PRO A 158 6.88 -9.04 4.62
CA PRO A 158 7.78 -7.92 4.34
C PRO A 158 8.44 -7.93 2.95
N GLY A 159 8.92 -9.10 2.52
CA GLY A 159 9.54 -9.27 1.20
C GLY A 159 8.55 -8.99 0.04
N PRO A 160 7.45 -9.77 -0.06
CA PRO A 160 6.42 -9.52 -1.07
C PRO A 160 5.80 -8.12 -1.00
N SER A 161 5.65 -7.54 0.21
CA SER A 161 5.13 -6.19 0.40
C SER A 161 5.97 -5.14 -0.34
N ARG A 162 7.30 -5.21 -0.25
CA ARG A 162 8.19 -4.30 -0.98
C ARG A 162 8.02 -4.41 -2.49
N VAL A 163 7.94 -5.63 -3.03
CA VAL A 163 7.74 -5.86 -4.47
C VAL A 163 6.37 -5.36 -4.94
N LEU A 164 5.31 -5.66 -4.20
CA LEU A 164 3.94 -5.23 -4.52
C LEU A 164 3.79 -3.70 -4.46
N ALA A 165 4.41 -3.06 -3.46
CA ALA A 165 4.41 -1.60 -3.36
C ALA A 165 5.15 -0.97 -4.54
N ALA A 166 6.36 -1.47 -4.87
CA ALA A 166 7.15 -1.00 -6.02
C ALA A 166 6.38 -1.17 -7.33
N ALA A 167 5.75 -2.32 -7.55
CA ALA A 167 4.91 -2.56 -8.71
C ALA A 167 3.71 -1.58 -8.78
N GLY A 168 3.04 -1.37 -7.65
CA GLY A 168 1.94 -0.41 -7.52
C GLY A 168 2.38 1.03 -7.86
N ALA A 169 3.50 1.49 -7.31
CA ALA A 169 4.04 2.83 -7.58
C ALA A 169 4.45 3.01 -9.05
N ASN A 170 5.03 1.99 -9.68
CA ASN A 170 5.37 2.07 -11.10
C ASN A 170 4.13 1.98 -12.02
N GLN A 171 3.10 1.21 -11.65
CA GLN A 171 1.81 1.24 -12.39
C GLN A 171 1.11 2.59 -12.25
N TRP A 172 1.25 3.24 -11.10
CA TRP A 172 0.81 4.60 -10.89
C TRP A 172 1.47 5.58 -11.86
N ARG A 173 2.81 5.51 -11.96
CA ARG A 173 3.59 6.29 -12.93
C ARG A 173 3.08 6.11 -14.35
N HIS A 174 2.88 4.86 -14.77
CA HIS A 174 2.42 4.59 -16.12
C HIS A 174 1.00 5.11 -16.37
N ALA A 175 0.10 5.01 -15.39
CA ALA A 175 -1.22 5.62 -15.48
C ALA A 175 -1.11 7.15 -15.66
N ALA A 176 -0.23 7.83 -14.90
CA ALA A 176 -0.01 9.26 -15.04
C ALA A 176 0.54 9.65 -16.43
N LEU A 177 1.59 8.97 -16.88
CA LEU A 177 2.20 9.23 -18.20
C LEU A 177 1.25 8.92 -19.36
N LEU A 178 0.42 7.87 -19.22
CA LEU A 178 -0.60 7.55 -20.22
C LEU A 178 -1.72 8.59 -20.22
N GLY A 179 -2.15 9.06 -19.05
CA GLY A 179 -3.12 10.15 -18.92
C GLY A 179 -2.63 11.42 -19.63
N GLU A 180 -1.39 11.84 -19.36
CA GLU A 180 -0.76 12.97 -20.06
C GLU A 180 -0.71 12.76 -21.59
N ALA A 181 -0.32 11.55 -22.03
CA ALA A 181 -0.25 11.23 -23.45
C ALA A 181 -1.61 11.27 -24.16
N LEU A 182 -2.69 10.98 -23.44
CA LEU A 182 -4.06 10.98 -23.94
C LEU A 182 -4.79 12.32 -23.70
N ASP A 183 -4.17 13.26 -23.00
CA ASP A 183 -4.80 14.49 -22.50
C ASP A 183 -6.05 14.20 -21.64
N VAL A 184 -5.93 13.21 -20.74
CA VAL A 184 -6.99 12.77 -19.82
C VAL A 184 -6.45 12.70 -18.40
N GLU A 185 -7.21 13.24 -17.45
CA GLU A 185 -6.91 13.14 -16.02
C GLU A 185 -6.88 11.66 -15.59
N PRO A 186 -5.75 11.16 -15.06
CA PRO A 186 -5.61 9.74 -14.74
C PRO A 186 -6.46 9.31 -13.52
N GLY A 187 -7.06 10.26 -12.79
CA GLY A 187 -8.00 10.01 -11.70
C GLY A 187 -7.31 9.35 -10.50
N LEU A 188 -6.09 9.81 -10.24
CA LEU A 188 -5.13 9.32 -9.26
C LEU A 188 -5.13 10.27 -8.05
N PRO A 189 -5.19 9.81 -6.77
CA PRO A 189 -4.95 10.71 -5.65
C PRO A 189 -3.59 11.39 -5.78
N PRO A 190 -3.51 12.70 -5.49
CA PRO A 190 -2.24 13.41 -5.53
C PRO A 190 -1.30 12.87 -4.45
N PRO A 191 0.03 13.01 -4.62
CA PRO A 191 1.04 12.49 -3.69
C PRO A 191 0.79 12.91 -2.25
N ASP A 192 0.30 14.13 -2.05
CA ASP A 192 0.17 14.75 -0.73
C ASP A 192 -1.15 14.38 -0.02
N ALA A 193 -2.15 13.83 -0.74
CA ALA A 193 -3.44 13.48 -0.15
C ALA A 193 -3.42 12.21 0.71
N VAL A 194 -2.46 11.29 0.46
CA VAL A 194 -2.48 9.96 1.08
C VAL A 194 -1.95 10.01 2.52
N VAL A 195 -1.05 10.96 2.83
CA VAL A 195 -0.47 11.10 4.17
C VAL A 195 -1.39 11.86 5.12
N THR A 196 -2.24 12.75 4.61
CA THR A 196 -3.16 13.57 5.42
C THR A 196 -4.43 12.85 5.87
N ALA A 197 -4.77 11.70 5.28
CA ALA A 197 -6.03 11.00 5.55
C ALA A 197 -6.04 10.18 6.86
N GLY A 198 -4.88 9.95 7.46
CA GLY A 198 -4.74 9.34 8.78
C GLY A 198 -4.40 10.39 9.83
N GLU A 199 -5.43 11.04 10.35
CA GLU A 199 -5.47 11.77 11.62
C GLU A 199 -4.38 12.85 11.81
N THR A 200 -4.78 14.11 11.63
CA THR A 200 -4.13 15.24 12.30
C THR A 200 -4.22 14.99 13.82
N PRO A 201 -3.10 14.76 14.54
CA PRO A 201 -3.16 14.73 15.99
C PRO A 201 -3.55 16.12 16.47
N ALA A 202 -4.56 16.21 17.33
CA ALA A 202 -5.00 17.44 17.94
C ALA A 202 -3.94 17.95 18.93
N GLY A 203 -2.90 18.63 18.44
CA GLY A 203 -1.84 19.23 19.26
C GLY A 203 -1.06 18.21 20.13
N PRO A 204 -0.04 18.66 20.87
CA PRO A 204 0.58 17.82 21.88
C PRO A 204 -0.48 17.52 22.94
N ALA A 205 -0.96 16.27 23.00
CA ALA A 205 -1.84 15.84 24.07
C ALA A 205 -1.07 15.87 25.39
N GLU A 206 -1.20 16.99 26.12
CA GLU A 206 -0.83 17.07 27.53
C GLU A 206 -1.51 15.87 28.25
N GLY A 207 -0.74 14.84 28.60
CA GLY A 207 -1.22 13.60 29.21
C GLY A 207 -0.73 12.29 28.56
N GLN A 208 -0.10 12.33 27.38
CA GLN A 208 0.36 11.10 26.72
C GLN A 208 1.59 10.46 27.41
N ALA A 209 2.41 11.27 28.08
CA ALA A 209 3.52 10.77 28.90
C ALA A 209 3.03 9.89 30.08
N ASP A 210 1.90 10.26 30.70
CA ASP A 210 1.30 9.48 31.78
C ASP A 210 0.64 8.19 31.25
N ALA A 211 0.07 8.23 30.04
CA ALA A 211 -0.53 7.05 29.40
C ALA A 211 0.50 5.97 29.04
N CYS A 212 1.75 6.36 28.78
CA CYS A 212 2.84 5.44 28.47
C CYS A 212 3.61 4.92 29.69
N ALA A 213 3.28 5.39 30.90
CA ALA A 213 3.91 4.93 32.12
C ALA A 213 3.58 3.43 32.38
N GLY A 214 4.58 2.56 32.21
CA GLY A 214 4.43 1.12 32.42
C GLY A 214 3.77 0.36 31.26
N ALA A 215 3.42 1.04 30.17
CA ALA A 215 2.97 0.39 28.95
C ALA A 215 4.14 -0.34 28.25
N PRO A 216 3.91 -1.52 27.65
CA PRO A 216 4.92 -2.15 26.82
C PRO A 216 5.17 -1.29 25.59
N LEU A 217 6.44 -1.12 25.23
CA LEU A 217 6.81 -0.48 23.98
C LEU A 217 6.30 -1.33 22.80
N GLY A 218 6.05 -0.68 21.66
CA GLY A 218 5.66 -1.38 20.43
C GLY A 218 6.70 -2.37 19.88
N PRO A 219 6.55 -2.88 18.66
CA PRO A 219 7.59 -3.68 18.01
C PRO A 219 8.86 -2.85 17.76
N GLU A 220 10.05 -3.40 18.05
CA GLU A 220 11.33 -2.70 17.82
C GLU A 220 11.52 -2.31 16.35
N ALA A 221 11.13 -3.18 15.43
CA ALA A 221 11.25 -2.91 13.99
C ALA A 221 10.42 -1.70 13.55
N ASP A 222 9.22 -1.52 14.12
CA ASP A 222 8.36 -0.37 13.86
C ASP A 222 8.99 0.91 14.42
N ARG A 223 9.55 0.85 15.63
CA ARG A 223 10.27 1.99 16.24
C ARG A 223 11.44 2.44 15.38
N VAL A 224 12.31 1.51 14.98
CA VAL A 224 13.49 1.80 14.17
C VAL A 224 13.09 2.36 12.81
N ALA A 225 12.07 1.79 12.17
CA ALA A 225 11.57 2.28 10.89
C ALA A 225 11.01 3.71 10.99
N LEU A 226 10.21 4.01 12.01
CA LEU A 226 9.64 5.34 12.23
C LEU A 226 10.70 6.39 12.61
N GLN A 227 11.71 6.01 13.42
CA GLN A 227 12.84 6.89 13.74
C GLN A 227 13.67 7.21 12.49
N SER A 228 13.89 6.22 11.63
CA SER A 228 14.60 6.38 10.36
C SER A 228 13.83 7.31 9.42
N ALA A 229 12.54 7.05 9.22
CA ALA A 229 11.67 7.90 8.41
C ALA A 229 11.65 9.34 8.92
N ARG A 230 11.41 9.55 10.21
CA ARG A 230 11.43 10.89 10.81
C ARG A 230 12.75 11.62 10.56
N SER A 231 13.88 10.96 10.82
CA SER A 231 15.20 11.58 10.67
C SER A 231 15.47 12.01 9.22
N ALA A 232 15.05 11.19 8.26
CA ALA A 232 15.16 11.52 6.84
C ALA A 232 14.22 12.65 6.43
N GLU A 233 13.00 12.68 6.94
CA GLU A 233 12.03 13.75 6.69
C GLU A 233 12.49 15.09 7.28
N ASP A 234 13.03 15.10 8.51
CA ASP A 234 13.67 16.29 9.10
C ASP A 234 14.85 16.79 8.23
N GLN A 235 15.68 15.87 7.73
CA GLN A 235 16.81 16.20 6.85
C GLN A 235 16.34 16.76 5.50
N ALA A 236 15.29 16.18 4.91
CA ALA A 236 14.70 16.67 3.67
C ALA A 236 14.09 18.07 3.85
N ALA A 237 13.33 18.30 4.92
CA ALA A 237 12.78 19.60 5.26
C ALA A 237 13.89 20.66 5.33
N TYR A 238 14.97 20.39 6.07
CA TYR A 238 16.12 21.28 6.15
C TYR A 238 16.81 21.50 4.78
N GLY A 239 16.96 20.45 3.97
CA GLY A 239 17.49 20.56 2.60
C GLY A 239 16.67 21.53 1.74
N TYR A 240 15.34 21.41 1.76
CA TYR A 240 14.44 22.31 1.04
C TYR A 240 14.49 23.75 1.57
N GLU A 241 14.61 23.98 2.88
CA GLU A 241 14.80 25.31 3.45
C GLU A 241 16.11 25.96 2.99
N VAL A 242 17.20 25.19 2.96
CA VAL A 242 18.49 25.68 2.44
C VAL A 242 18.39 25.99 0.95
N ALA A 243 17.78 25.11 0.15
CA ALA A 243 17.58 25.33 -1.27
C ALA A 243 16.73 26.57 -1.55
N ALA A 244 15.70 26.85 -0.74
CA ALA A 244 14.90 28.05 -0.86
C ALA A 244 15.75 29.34 -0.75
N GLY A 245 16.81 29.34 0.06
CA GLY A 245 17.75 30.46 0.15
C GLY A 245 18.71 30.60 -1.05
N LEU A 246 18.79 29.58 -1.92
CA LEU A 246 19.73 29.52 -3.04
C LEU A 246 19.04 29.64 -4.41
N LEU A 247 17.74 29.33 -4.49
CA LEU A 247 16.94 29.37 -5.72
C LEU A 247 16.37 30.77 -5.98
N ASP A 248 16.13 31.08 -7.26
CA ASP A 248 15.52 32.36 -7.68
C ASP A 248 14.07 32.51 -7.16
N ASP A 249 13.30 31.42 -7.17
CA ASP A 249 11.97 31.36 -6.57
C ASP A 249 11.98 30.43 -5.34
N PRO A 250 11.92 30.99 -4.11
CA PRO A 250 11.94 30.21 -2.88
C PRO A 250 10.60 29.51 -2.59
N ALA A 251 9.49 29.95 -3.18
CA ALA A 251 8.16 29.55 -2.72
C ALA A 251 7.87 28.04 -2.88
N PRO A 252 8.21 27.39 -4.01
CA PRO A 252 8.02 25.94 -4.17
C PRO A 252 8.84 25.13 -3.15
N ALA A 253 10.10 25.52 -2.94
CA ALA A 253 10.99 24.84 -2.00
C ALA A 253 10.49 24.97 -0.55
N LEU A 254 10.02 26.16 -0.13
CA LEU A 254 9.41 26.34 1.20
C LEU A 254 8.11 25.56 1.37
N SER A 255 7.32 25.38 0.29
CA SER A 255 6.13 24.53 0.34
C SER A 255 6.50 23.07 0.58
N ARG A 256 7.52 22.56 -0.12
CA ARG A 256 8.05 21.21 0.07
C ARG A 256 8.67 21.01 1.45
N ALA A 257 9.41 22.00 1.98
CA ALA A 257 9.94 21.94 3.33
C ALA A 257 8.85 21.71 4.38
N ARG A 258 7.72 22.44 4.29
CA ARG A 258 6.57 22.25 5.20
C ARG A 258 5.92 20.88 5.07
N LEU A 259 5.87 20.33 3.86
CA LEU A 259 5.38 18.97 3.64
C LEU A 259 6.25 17.95 4.38
N HIS A 260 7.57 18.00 4.20
CA HIS A 260 8.50 17.11 4.89
C HIS A 260 8.47 17.28 6.42
N ALA A 261 8.36 18.52 6.92
CA ALA A 261 8.16 18.76 8.35
C ALA A 261 6.87 18.09 8.88
N HIS A 262 5.76 18.19 8.13
CA HIS A 262 4.52 17.50 8.48
C HIS A 262 4.66 15.97 8.44
N LEU A 263 5.47 15.42 7.51
CA LEU A 263 5.77 13.99 7.46
C LEU A 263 6.60 13.52 8.67
N ALA A 264 7.57 14.33 9.10
CA ALA A 264 8.34 14.09 10.32
C ALA A 264 7.44 14.11 11.57
N ASP A 265 6.52 15.08 11.68
CA ASP A 265 5.54 15.17 12.77
C ASP A 265 4.61 13.94 12.78
N ALA A 266 4.16 13.48 11.60
CA ALA A 266 3.34 12.28 11.46
C ALA A 266 4.09 11.00 11.88
N ALA A 267 5.41 10.93 11.70
CA ALA A 267 6.25 9.86 12.22
C ALA A 267 6.43 9.97 13.75
N THR A 268 6.56 11.18 14.29
CA THR A 268 6.60 11.45 15.74
C THR A 268 5.31 11.01 16.44
N ALA A 269 4.14 11.32 15.87
CA ALA A 269 2.85 10.91 16.41
C ALA A 269 2.76 9.38 16.53
N ARG A 270 3.18 8.66 15.49
CA ARG A 270 3.23 7.19 15.49
C ARG A 270 4.25 6.64 16.49
N LEU A 271 5.40 7.28 16.66
CA LEU A 271 6.35 6.89 17.71
C LEU A 271 5.71 7.02 19.10
N ALA A 272 4.91 8.06 19.35
CA ALA A 272 4.19 8.23 20.59
C ALA A 272 3.15 7.13 20.85
N GLU A 273 2.47 6.64 19.81
CA GLU A 273 1.58 5.46 19.91
C GLU A 273 2.33 4.18 20.33
N LEU A 274 3.62 4.08 19.98
CA LEU A 274 4.50 2.99 20.42
C LEU A 274 5.18 3.27 21.78
N CYS A 275 4.75 4.32 22.48
CA CYS A 275 5.34 4.84 23.71
C CYS A 275 6.82 5.20 23.62
N VAL A 276 7.21 5.74 22.46
CA VAL A 276 8.57 6.22 22.19
C VAL A 276 8.56 7.72 22.02
N SER A 277 9.38 8.43 22.80
CA SER A 277 9.65 9.83 22.53
C SER A 277 10.58 9.96 21.34
N ALA A 278 10.23 10.82 20.39
CA ALA A 278 11.09 11.12 19.27
C ALA A 278 12.32 11.94 19.74
N PRO A 279 13.54 11.64 19.26
CA PRO A 279 14.72 12.43 19.60
C PRO A 279 14.61 13.85 19.04
N THR A 280 15.13 14.86 19.73
CA THR A 280 15.17 16.22 19.17
C THR A 280 16.01 16.22 17.89
N ALA A 281 15.51 16.83 16.81
CA ALA A 281 16.27 16.99 15.58
C ALA A 281 17.53 17.83 15.85
N PRO A 282 18.67 17.55 15.18
CA PRO A 282 19.84 18.41 15.27
C PRO A 282 19.50 19.82 14.77
N PRO A 283 20.20 20.87 15.24
CA PRO A 283 19.92 22.25 14.84
C PRO A 283 20.29 22.53 13.37
N ALA A 284 21.08 21.66 12.74
CA ALA A 284 21.47 21.76 11.33
C ALA A 284 21.93 20.39 10.80
N TYR A 285 21.79 20.21 9.49
CA TYR A 285 22.36 19.07 8.75
C TYR A 285 23.51 19.54 7.84
N THR A 286 24.39 18.61 7.48
CA THR A 286 25.48 18.88 6.55
C THR A 286 24.91 19.12 5.15
N ILE A 287 25.32 20.23 4.53
CA ILE A 287 25.03 20.55 3.11
C ILE A 287 26.37 20.54 2.38
N ASP A 288 26.50 19.68 1.37
CA ASP A 288 27.74 19.55 0.60
C ASP A 288 27.91 20.68 -0.44
N ALA A 289 29.07 20.70 -1.10
CA ALA A 289 29.37 21.70 -2.11
C ALA A 289 28.57 21.50 -3.41
N ALA A 290 28.23 20.26 -3.77
CA ALA A 290 27.45 19.97 -4.97
C ALA A 290 26.01 20.46 -4.84
N PHE A 291 25.40 20.31 -3.66
CA PHE A 291 24.10 20.88 -3.32
C PHE A 291 24.06 22.39 -3.56
N ARG A 292 25.10 23.11 -3.12
CA ARG A 292 25.17 24.57 -3.32
C ARG A 292 25.38 24.95 -4.78
N ALA A 293 26.07 24.11 -5.55
CA ALA A 293 26.33 24.36 -6.96
C ALA A 293 25.08 24.15 -7.83
N ASP A 294 24.23 23.18 -7.49
CA ASP A 294 22.97 22.90 -8.18
C ASP A 294 21.89 22.43 -7.17
N PRO A 295 21.21 23.35 -6.48
CA PRO A 295 20.20 23.00 -5.48
C PRO A 295 19.01 22.27 -6.11
N ALA A 296 18.64 22.57 -7.35
CA ALA A 296 17.54 21.90 -8.02
C ALA A 296 17.86 20.41 -8.30
N ALA A 297 19.07 20.12 -8.77
CA ALA A 297 19.50 18.73 -8.94
C ALA A 297 19.62 17.98 -7.61
N ALA A 298 20.09 18.66 -6.56
CA ALA A 298 20.22 18.02 -5.26
C ALA A 298 18.85 17.69 -4.63
N LEU A 299 17.83 18.53 -4.82
CA LEU A 299 16.47 18.22 -4.36
C LEU A 299 15.86 17.01 -5.10
N ARG A 300 16.16 16.80 -6.39
CA ARG A 300 15.78 15.58 -7.11
C ARG A 300 16.36 14.31 -6.47
N VAL A 301 17.62 14.39 -6.02
CA VAL A 301 18.29 13.30 -5.30
C VAL A 301 17.62 13.06 -3.96
N VAL A 302 17.28 14.12 -3.21
CA VAL A 302 16.54 13.98 -1.93
C VAL A 302 15.24 13.20 -2.12
N GLU A 303 14.41 13.54 -3.10
CA GLU A 303 13.14 12.83 -3.31
C GLU A 303 13.33 11.39 -3.82
N GLN A 304 14.40 11.12 -4.57
CA GLN A 304 14.79 9.76 -4.93
C GLN A 304 15.19 8.95 -3.68
N ASP A 305 16.07 9.50 -2.84
CA ASP A 305 16.54 8.88 -1.60
C ASP A 305 15.37 8.57 -0.65
N GLN A 306 14.35 9.44 -0.60
CA GLN A 306 13.13 9.18 0.18
C GLN A 306 12.34 7.97 -0.35
N ALA A 307 12.19 7.85 -1.67
CA ALA A 307 11.53 6.68 -2.26
C ALA A 307 12.30 5.39 -1.97
N GLU A 308 13.64 5.43 -2.06
CA GLU A 308 14.50 4.29 -1.73
C GLU A 308 14.46 3.93 -0.25
N LEU A 309 14.48 4.93 0.63
CA LEU A 309 14.35 4.76 2.08
C LEU A 309 13.05 4.03 2.42
N TYR A 310 11.90 4.55 1.98
CA TYR A 310 10.60 3.95 2.30
C TYR A 310 10.46 2.55 1.70
N ALA A 311 11.01 2.29 0.51
CA ALA A 311 11.08 0.94 -0.05
C ALA A 311 11.90 0.00 0.84
N GLY A 312 13.04 0.48 1.38
CA GLY A 312 13.85 -0.25 2.35
C GLY A 312 13.07 -0.57 3.63
N LEU A 313 12.33 0.39 4.17
CA LEU A 313 11.53 0.23 5.39
C LEU A 313 10.42 -0.82 5.25
N LEU A 314 9.87 -1.05 4.05
CA LEU A 314 8.89 -2.13 3.83
C LEU A 314 9.43 -3.53 4.15
N SER A 315 10.75 -3.71 4.08
CA SER A 315 11.39 -4.99 4.39
C SER A 315 11.53 -5.26 5.89
N THR A 316 11.45 -4.23 6.73
CA THR A 316 11.69 -4.33 8.17
C THR A 316 10.44 -4.03 8.99
N VAL A 317 9.54 -3.18 8.52
CA VAL A 317 8.35 -2.78 9.26
C VAL A 317 7.39 -3.95 9.51
N GLY A 318 6.88 -4.02 10.74
CA GLY A 318 5.81 -4.91 11.14
C GLY A 318 4.48 -4.56 10.45
N SER A 319 3.46 -5.38 10.69
CA SER A 319 2.13 -5.17 10.11
C SER A 319 1.46 -3.87 10.59
N GLY A 320 1.74 -3.42 11.83
CA GLY A 320 1.17 -2.20 12.41
C GLY A 320 1.58 -0.92 11.68
N GLY A 321 2.84 -0.79 11.28
CA GLY A 321 3.35 0.39 10.56
C GLY A 321 3.20 0.33 9.03
N ARG A 322 2.84 -0.82 8.47
CA ARG A 322 2.98 -1.09 7.04
C ARG A 322 2.12 -0.22 6.13
N ALA A 323 0.86 -0.02 6.50
CA ALA A 323 -0.06 0.81 5.72
C ALA A 323 0.50 2.22 5.50
N TRP A 324 1.09 2.80 6.56
CA TRP A 324 1.72 4.11 6.49
C TRP A 324 2.99 4.12 5.64
N ILE A 325 3.86 3.12 5.78
CA ILE A 325 5.08 3.00 4.96
C ILE A 325 4.73 2.83 3.48
N VAL A 326 3.74 2.00 3.13
CA VAL A 326 3.29 1.82 1.73
C VAL A 326 2.77 3.14 1.15
N SER A 327 1.95 3.86 1.91
CA SER A 327 1.45 5.18 1.52
C SER A 327 2.60 6.17 1.30
N SER A 328 3.53 6.25 2.25
CA SER A 328 4.65 7.20 2.22
C SER A 328 5.62 6.88 1.08
N PHE A 329 5.89 5.60 0.81
CA PHE A 329 6.63 5.15 -0.35
C PHE A 329 5.99 5.61 -1.67
N ASN A 330 4.69 5.37 -1.84
CA ASN A 330 3.99 5.75 -3.06
C ASN A 330 3.94 7.28 -3.25
N ALA A 331 3.83 8.05 -2.17
CA ALA A 331 3.91 9.51 -2.21
C ALA A 331 5.32 9.99 -2.60
N ALA A 332 6.37 9.42 -2.01
CA ALA A 332 7.75 9.76 -2.35
C ALA A 332 8.09 9.43 -3.80
N ALA A 333 7.68 8.24 -4.29
CA ALA A 333 7.85 7.86 -5.69
C ALA A 333 7.17 8.85 -6.66
N GLN A 334 5.96 9.31 -6.33
CA GLN A 334 5.26 10.33 -7.12
C GLN A 334 5.95 11.69 -7.11
N ARG A 335 6.50 12.15 -5.97
CA ARG A 335 7.26 13.40 -5.91
C ARG A 335 8.56 13.30 -6.71
N SER A 336 9.28 12.19 -6.58
CA SER A 336 10.48 11.90 -7.37
C SER A 336 10.20 12.00 -8.88
N LEU A 337 9.06 11.47 -9.34
CA LEU A 337 8.62 11.59 -10.73
C LEU A 337 8.26 13.02 -11.14
N ALA A 338 7.52 13.73 -10.29
CA ALA A 338 7.13 15.12 -10.55
C ALA A 338 8.36 16.03 -10.71
N ASP A 339 9.45 15.70 -10.01
CA ASP A 339 10.72 16.41 -10.10
C ASP A 339 11.60 15.91 -11.27
N GLY A 340 11.11 14.97 -12.09
CA GLY A 340 11.76 14.48 -13.30
C GLY A 340 12.80 13.38 -13.08
N THR A 341 12.85 12.78 -11.89
CA THR A 341 13.72 11.63 -11.65
C THR A 341 13.10 10.38 -12.30
N PRO A 342 13.83 9.70 -13.21
CA PRO A 342 13.33 8.48 -13.82
C PRO A 342 13.23 7.38 -12.76
N LEU A 343 12.08 6.72 -12.70
CA LEU A 343 11.93 5.50 -11.91
C LEU A 343 12.08 4.27 -12.79
N GLY A 344 12.81 3.26 -12.30
CA GLY A 344 12.87 1.94 -12.93
C GLY A 344 11.56 1.15 -12.76
N ALA A 345 11.48 -0.04 -13.39
CA ALA A 345 10.32 -0.93 -13.32
C ALA A 345 9.89 -1.30 -11.88
N LEU A 346 10.86 -1.33 -10.97
CA LEU A 346 10.72 -1.61 -9.55
C LEU A 346 11.41 -0.51 -8.73
N PRO A 347 10.75 0.64 -8.52
CA PRO A 347 11.33 1.77 -7.79
C PRO A 347 11.74 1.36 -6.37
N GLY A 348 12.94 1.76 -5.96
CA GLY A 348 13.48 1.41 -4.64
C GLY A 348 13.88 -0.07 -4.48
N LEU A 349 13.90 -0.86 -5.55
CA LEU A 349 14.50 -2.19 -5.60
C LEU A 349 15.68 -2.16 -6.58
N SER A 350 16.90 -2.30 -6.07
CA SER A 350 18.08 -2.46 -6.91
C SER A 350 17.92 -3.76 -7.72
N THR A 351 17.77 -3.64 -9.04
CA THR A 351 17.81 -4.81 -9.95
C THR A 351 19.23 -5.34 -10.12
N ASP A 352 20.23 -4.60 -9.64
CA ASP A 352 21.63 -4.99 -9.54
C ASP A 352 21.88 -5.85 -8.29
N ALA A 353 21.20 -6.99 -8.21
CA ALA A 353 21.63 -8.10 -7.37
C ALA A 353 22.10 -9.22 -8.31
N PRO A 354 23.33 -9.73 -8.14
CA PRO A 354 23.99 -10.64 -9.08
C PRO A 354 23.29 -11.97 -9.30
#